data_AF-A0AAN6A7B1-F1
#
_entry.id   AF-A0AAN6A7B1-F1
#
_cell.length_a   1.000
_cell.length_b   1.000
_cell.length_c   1.000
_cell.angle_alpha   90.00
_cell.angle_beta   90.00
_cell.angle_gamma   90.00
#
_symmetry.space_group_name_H-M   'P 1'
#
loop_
_entity.id
_entity.type
_entity.pdbx_description
1 polymer ?
#
loop_
_entity_poly.entity_id
_entity_poly.type
_entity_poly.pdbx_seq_one_letter_code
_entity_poly.pdbx_strand_id
1 'polypeptide(L)' 'MVCKIFITLKTILPKTQIIVTTHSPHILQIDSKEEMIVLDMAESDNVYKKELKLGEYGVLGWTNEGLYLH' A
#
# COMPACT_ATOMS: atom_id res chain seq x y z
N MET A 1 2.89 14.89 0.04
CA MET A 1 1.83 15.05 1.07
C MET A 1 1.89 13.82 1.97
N VAL A 2 1.76 13.98 3.30
CA VAL A 2 1.88 12.86 4.26
C VAL A 2 0.48 12.51 4.80
N CYS A 3 0.12 11.23 4.83
CA CYS A 3 -1.17 10.75 5.35
C CYS A 3 -1.20 10.76 6.90
N LYS A 4 -1.43 11.95 7.46
CA LYS A 4 -1.43 12.20 8.92
C LYS A 4 -2.38 11.29 9.71
N ILE A 5 -3.58 11.02 9.18
CA ILE A 5 -4.58 10.19 9.87
C ILE A 5 -4.05 8.78 10.16
N PHE A 6 -3.38 8.17 9.19
CA PHE A 6 -2.86 6.81 9.31
C PHE A 6 -1.73 6.75 10.34
N ILE A 7 -0.81 7.71 10.28
CA ILE A 7 0.29 7.84 11.25
C ILE A 7 -0.25 8.02 12.67
N THR A 8 -1.27 8.87 12.84
CA THR A 8 -1.91 9.06 14.14
C THR A 8 -2.52 7.76 14.64
N LEU A 9 -3.29 7.04 13.81
CA LEU A 9 -3.90 5.77 14.19
C LEU A 9 -2.86 4.71 14.59
N LYS A 10 -1.78 4.55 13.83
CA LYS A 10 -0.67 3.62 14.16
C LYS A 10 -0.02 3.98 15.51
N THR A 11 0.01 5.27 15.86
CA THR A 11 0.58 5.78 17.12
C THR A 11 -0.34 5.55 18.32
N ILE A 12 -1.64 5.83 18.18
CA ILE A 12 -2.58 5.79 19.32
C ILE A 12 -3.15 4.38 19.59
N LEU A 13 -3.06 3.46 18.62
CA LEU A 13 -3.56 2.09 18.73
C LEU A 13 -2.45 1.04 18.57
N PRO A 14 -1.38 1.05 19.40
CA PRO A 14 -0.15 0.28 19.16
C PRO A 14 -0.32 -1.25 19.23
N LYS A 15 -1.45 -1.74 19.75
CA LYS A 15 -1.76 -3.18 19.89
C LYS A 15 -2.94 -3.63 19.02
N THR A 16 -3.42 -2.76 18.13
CA THR A 16 -4.58 -3.06 17.27
C THR A 16 -4.09 -3.32 15.85
N GLN A 17 -4.58 -4.39 15.24
CA GLN A 17 -4.39 -4.60 13.80
C GLN A 17 -5.31 -3.64 13.04
N ILE A 18 -4.71 -2.83 12.17
CA ILE A 18 -5.43 -1.88 11.33
C ILE A 18 -5.31 -2.36 9.88
N ILE A 19 -6.43 -2.59 9.20
CA ILE A 19 -6.47 -2.92 7.78
C ILE A 19 -7.08 -1.72 7.06
N VAL A 20 -6.34 -1.19 6.07
CA VAL A 20 -6.77 -0.03 5.28
C VAL A 20 -6.77 -0.42 3.82
N THR A 21 -7.87 -0.15 3.13
CA THR A 21 -7.95 -0.19 1.67
C THR A 21 -7.84 1.23 1.13
N THR A 22 -7.05 1.43 0.08
CA THR A 22 -6.76 2.77 -0.42
C THR A 22 -6.29 2.73 -1.86
N HIS A 23 -6.72 3.73 -2.64
CA HIS A 23 -6.12 4.08 -3.92
C HIS A 23 -5.10 5.23 -3.76
N SER A 24 -4.91 5.74 -2.54
CA SER A 24 -4.01 6.86 -2.27
C SER A 24 -2.56 6.39 -2.19
N PRO A 25 -1.68 6.87 -3.08
CA PRO A 25 -0.25 6.55 -3.07
C PRO A 25 0.44 7.07 -1.79
N HIS A 26 -0.13 8.09 -1.15
CA HIS A 26 0.42 8.66 0.09
C HIS A 26 0.29 7.74 1.31
N ILE A 27 -0.62 6.76 1.29
CA ILE A 27 -0.66 5.70 2.31
C ILE A 27 0.43 4.66 2.00
N LEU A 28 0.57 4.30 0.72
CA LEU A 28 1.51 3.27 0.27
C LEU A 28 2.97 3.64 0.53
N GLN A 29 3.30 4.93 0.53
CA GLN A 29 4.64 5.43 0.85
C GLN A 29 4.98 5.45 2.35
N ILE A 30 4.03 5.14 3.25
CA ILE A 30 4.25 5.20 4.70
C ILE A 30 4.61 3.83 5.28
N ASP A 31 4.16 2.75 4.64
CA ASP A 31 4.29 1.41 5.21
C ASP A 31 5.37 0.55 4.55
N SER A 32 5.81 -0.48 5.27
CA SER A 32 6.78 -1.43 4.77
C SER A 32 6.18 -2.27 3.65
N LYS A 33 7.00 -2.68 2.68
CA LYS A 33 6.55 -3.53 1.56
C LYS A 33 5.95 -4.86 2.00
N GLU A 34 6.34 -5.36 3.17
CA GLU A 34 5.85 -6.59 3.77
C GLU A 34 4.44 -6.47 4.35
N GLU A 35 3.94 -5.25 4.61
CA GLU A 35 2.60 -4.99 5.17
C GLU A 35 1.55 -4.73 4.07
N MET A 36 1.95 -4.74 2.79
CA MET A 36 1.05 -4.45 1.67
C MET A 36 0.46 -5.71 1.04
N ILE A 37 -0.86 -5.73 0.87
CA ILE A 37 -1.57 -6.73 0.07
C ILE A 37 -2.13 -6.03 -1.16
N VAL A 38 -1.57 -6.35 -2.33
CA VAL A 38 -2.00 -5.77 -3.60
C VAL A 38 -3.00 -6.71 -4.26
N LEU A 39 -4.12 -6.15 -4.66
CA LEU A 39 -5.16 -6.85 -5.39
C LEU A 39 -5.25 -6.28 -6.80
N ASP A 40 -5.48 -7.15 -7.76
CA ASP A 40 -5.71 -6.78 -9.15
C ASP A 40 -6.88 -7.61 -9.71
N MET A 41 -7.44 -7.15 -10.83
CA MET A 41 -8.58 -7.79 -11.48
C MET A 41 -8.10 -8.43 -12.78
N ALA A 42 -8.27 -9.74 -12.89
CA ALA A 42 -8.01 -10.45 -14.14
C ALA A 42 -9.07 -10.07 -15.18
N GLU A 43 -8.75 -10.26 -16.47
CA GLU A 43 -9.73 -10.08 -17.56
C GLU A 43 -10.98 -10.96 -17.41
N SER A 44 -10.90 -12.00 -16.58
CA SER A 44 -12.02 -12.88 -16.23
C SER A 44 -12.92 -12.34 -15.10
N ASP A 45 -12.77 -11.08 -14.71
CA ASP A 45 -13.41 -10.43 -13.54
C ASP A 45 -13.10 -11.09 -12.17
N ASN A 46 -12.12 -11.99 -12.14
CA ASN A 46 -11.65 -12.59 -10.90
C ASN A 46 -10.60 -11.72 -10.22
N VAL A 47 -10.77 -11.46 -8.92
CA VAL A 47 -9.79 -10.75 -8.10
C VAL A 47 -8.70 -11.71 -7.66
N TYR A 48 -7.45 -11.30 -7.82
CA TYR A 48 -6.29 -12.07 -7.37
C TYR A 48 -5.30 -11.20 -6.60
N LYS A 49 -4.49 -11.84 -5.76
CA LYS A 49 -3.35 -11.18 -5.10
C LYS A 49 -2.24 -10.97 -6.12
N LYS A 50 -1.90 -9.72 -6.40
CA LYS A 50 -0.78 -9.36 -7.28
C LYS A 50 0.53 -9.46 -6.50
N GLU A 51 1.47 -10.24 -7.01
CA GLU A 51 2.83 -10.25 -6.48
C GLU A 51 3.61 -9.07 -7.03
N LEU A 52 4.08 -8.18 -6.14
CA LEU A 52 5.01 -7.12 -6.50
C LEU A 52 6.44 -7.53 -6.12
N LYS A 53 7.33 -7.56 -7.12
CA LYS A 53 8.77 -7.73 -6.89
C LYS A 53 9.37 -6.38 -6.51
N LEU A 54 9.25 -6.03 -5.23
CA LEU A 54 9.74 -4.76 -4.71
C LEU A 54 11.18 -4.86 -4.20
N GLY A 55 12.00 -3.84 -4.51
CA GLY A 55 13.36 -3.69 -4.01
C GLY A 55 13.41 -3.41 -2.50
N GLU A 56 14.61 -3.12 -1.98
CA GLU A 56 14.84 -2.83 -0.55
C GLU A 56 13.92 -1.73 0.00
N TYR A 57 13.67 -0.69 -0.80
CA TYR A 57 12.86 0.47 -0.41
C TYR A 57 11.38 0.36 -0.77
N GLY A 58 10.89 -0.80 -1.19
CA GLY A 58 9.46 -0.97 -1.49
C GLY A 58 8.99 -0.06 -2.64
N VAL A 59 7.89 0.66 -2.38
CA VAL A 59 7.31 1.70 -3.27
C VAL A 59 7.65 3.13 -2.80
N LEU A 60 8.61 3.27 -1.87
CA LEU A 60 9.03 4.57 -1.37
C LEU A 60 9.55 5.44 -2.52
N GLY A 61 9.01 6.65 -2.66
CA GLY A 61 9.39 7.58 -3.72
C GLY A 61 8.75 7.31 -5.08
N TRP A 62 7.91 6.29 -5.24
CA TRP A 62 7.17 6.08 -6.49
C TRP A 62 6.15 7.20 -6.73
N THR A 63 6.09 7.69 -7.97
CA THR A 63 4.99 8.53 -8.44
C THR A 63 3.75 7.68 -8.68
N ASN A 64 2.58 8.31 -8.81
CA ASN A 64 1.32 7.60 -9.11
C ASN A 64 1.46 6.72 -10.36
N GLU A 65 2.12 7.24 -11.39
CA GLU A 65 2.40 6.53 -12.64
C GLU A 65 3.29 5.30 -12.41
N GLY A 66 4.34 5.41 -11.59
CA GLY A 66 5.17 4.26 -11.22
C GLY A 66 4.38 3.15 -10.54
N LEU A 67 3.35 3.50 -9.79
CA LEU A 67 2.45 2.56 -9.12
C LEU A 67 1.52 1.82 -10.09
N TYR A 68 1.10 2.46 -11.18
CA TYR A 68 0.25 1.84 -12.20
C TYR A 68 1.03 1.00 -13.23
N LEU A 69 2.35 1.23 -13.37
CA LEU A 69 3.20 0.52 -14.32
C LEU A 69 3.69 -0.85 -13.81
N HIS A 70 3.48 -1.14 -12.53
CA HIS A 70 3.94 -2.35 -11.85
C HIS A 70 2.77 -3.20 -11.34
#